data_AF-A0AAV0FN25-F1
#
_entry.id   AF-A0AAV0FN25-F1
#
_cell.length_a   1.000
_cell.length_b   1.000
_cell.length_c   1.000
_cell.angle_alpha   90.00
_cell.angle_beta   90.00
_cell.angle_gamma   90.00
#
_symmetry.space_group_name_H-M   'P 1'
#
loop_
_entity.id
_entity.type
_entity.pdbx_description
1 polymer ?
#
loop_
_entity_poly.entity_id
_entity_poly.type
_entity_poly.pdbx_seq_one_letter_code
_entity_poly.pdbx_strand_id
1 'polypeptide(L)'
;MRAKNRLPSSGHSSPSTPSSPCARSPRVSRAGKPGGRFAPGQPAPKTFAQRVSWIFLSVLLRRQGIFLFAPLLYISCMLFYMGTVSFDTVPIIKHRAAPGSIYRSPQLYMKLRPEMDSDNSSADAISTIWKHSYKGDEWRPCTNKSSGGLPESNGYIYIEANGGLNQQRTSICNAVAVAGYLNATLVIPHFHFHSIWRDPSKFGDIYDEEFFVKILEHDVRVVDAIPDYIMGRFDYNMSNVYNFRIKAWSSINYYKDTVLPKLLEEKIIRISPFANRLSFDAPSAVQRLRCLANYEALRFSNPILSLGESLVARMKEMSINNSGKYISIHLRFEEDMVAFSCCIYDGGDTEKKDMDAARERGWKGKFTKRGRVIRPGAIRLNGKCPLTPLEVGLMLRGMGFDKATSIYLASGKIYDSERYMKPLLEMFPLLQTKEMLASSEELAPFQNYSSRMAAIDYTVCLHSEVFVTTQGGNFPHFLLGHRRYLYGGHSRTIRPDKRKLALIFDNPNIGLKSFKRQMLNMRAHSDSKGIEIKRPNDSIYSFPCPDCMCRVNKTKDSKSSGT
;
A
#
# COMPACT_ATOMS: atom_id res chain seq x y z
N MET A 1 -39.40 -16.86 11.76
CA MET A 1 -39.17 -15.68 12.64
C MET A 1 -38.20 -14.72 11.95
N ARG A 2 -38.31 -13.40 12.18
CA ARG A 2 -37.59 -12.37 11.37
C ARG A 2 -36.13 -12.20 11.79
N ALA A 3 -35.24 -12.14 10.79
CA ALA A 3 -33.83 -11.78 10.96
C ALA A 3 -33.61 -10.25 11.10
N LYS A 4 -32.46 -9.86 11.66
CA LYS A 4 -31.89 -8.50 11.55
C LYS A 4 -30.37 -8.56 11.43
N ASN A 5 -29.86 -8.56 10.20
CA ASN A 5 -28.46 -8.23 9.91
C ASN A 5 -28.30 -6.70 9.87
N ARG A 6 -27.16 -6.19 10.37
CA ARG A 6 -26.75 -4.77 10.22
C ARG A 6 -25.45 -4.69 9.43
N LEU A 7 -25.50 -4.01 8.29
CA LEU A 7 -24.36 -3.45 7.57
C LEU A 7 -24.38 -1.92 7.75
N PRO A 8 -23.23 -1.24 7.88
CA PRO A 8 -23.13 0.19 7.65
C PRO A 8 -22.47 0.48 6.30
N SER A 9 -23.11 1.31 5.46
CA SER A 9 -22.55 1.77 4.19
C SER A 9 -21.74 3.07 4.35
N SER A 10 -20.90 3.34 3.35
CA SER A 10 -20.20 4.61 3.14
C SER A 10 -21.15 5.80 2.97
N GLY A 11 -20.71 6.99 3.41
CA GLY A 11 -21.36 8.28 3.12
C GLY A 11 -20.35 9.35 2.68
N HIS A 12 -20.60 9.96 1.53
CA HIS A 12 -19.95 11.18 1.04
C HIS A 12 -21.00 12.06 0.36
N SER A 13 -21.34 13.20 0.95
CA SER A 13 -22.01 14.32 0.27
C SER A 13 -21.86 15.61 1.09
N SER A 14 -21.73 16.73 0.38
CA SER A 14 -21.43 18.07 0.91
C SER A 14 -22.66 18.76 1.52
N PRO A 15 -22.48 19.71 2.47
CA PRO A 15 -23.56 20.59 2.89
C PRO A 15 -23.69 21.82 1.98
N SER A 16 -24.93 22.19 1.65
CA SER A 16 -25.30 23.48 1.07
C SER A 16 -26.09 24.34 2.09
N THR A 17 -26.21 25.63 1.80
CA THR A 17 -26.71 26.71 2.66
C THR A 17 -28.20 26.61 3.05
N PRO A 18 -28.60 27.03 4.26
CA PRO A 18 -30.01 27.25 4.60
C PRO A 18 -30.52 28.62 4.10
N SER A 19 -31.79 28.66 3.71
CA SER A 19 -32.53 29.86 3.32
C SER A 19 -33.60 30.25 4.37
N SER A 20 -34.01 31.52 4.33
CA SER A 20 -34.87 32.18 5.34
C SER A 20 -36.33 31.68 5.35
N PRO A 21 -37.00 31.64 6.52
CA PRO A 21 -38.45 31.45 6.61
C PRO A 21 -39.19 32.81 6.64
N CYS A 22 -40.39 32.87 6.05
CA CYS A 22 -41.25 34.04 6.14
C CYS A 22 -42.72 33.68 6.48
N ALA A 23 -43.22 34.31 7.54
CA ALA A 23 -44.60 34.63 7.88
C ALA A 23 -45.74 33.59 7.81
N ARG A 24 -46.46 33.44 8.94
CA ARG A 24 -47.94 33.44 8.98
C ARG A 24 -48.45 34.11 10.26
N SER A 25 -49.58 34.81 10.16
CA SER A 25 -50.19 35.67 11.19
C SER A 25 -51.41 35.01 11.84
N PRO A 26 -51.83 35.48 13.03
CA PRO A 26 -53.24 35.52 13.41
C PRO A 26 -53.77 36.96 13.62
N ARG A 27 -55.09 37.16 13.44
CA ARG A 27 -55.86 38.39 13.74
C ARG A 27 -56.78 38.18 14.95
N VAL A 28 -56.73 39.05 15.97
CA VAL A 28 -57.75 39.34 17.02
C VAL A 28 -57.39 40.72 17.62
N SER A 29 -58.25 41.72 17.88
CA SER A 29 -59.63 42.05 17.43
C SER A 29 -59.81 43.59 17.48
N ARG A 30 -60.89 44.16 18.08
CA ARG A 30 -61.02 45.58 18.45
C ARG A 30 -61.98 45.81 19.63
N ALA A 31 -61.52 46.61 20.59
CA ALA A 31 -62.25 47.54 21.48
C ALA A 31 -61.23 48.62 21.94
N GLY A 32 -61.57 49.80 22.47
CA GLY A 32 -62.87 50.46 22.67
C GLY A 32 -62.71 52.00 22.71
N LYS A 33 -63.62 52.73 23.36
CA LYS A 33 -63.59 54.19 23.63
C LYS A 33 -64.59 54.51 24.78
N PRO A 34 -64.74 55.75 25.32
CA PRO A 34 -63.97 57.01 25.18
C PRO A 34 -63.73 57.82 26.50
N GLY A 35 -63.10 58.99 26.41
CA GLY A 35 -63.16 60.09 27.40
C GLY A 35 -61.85 60.90 27.50
N GLY A 36 -61.80 62.24 27.47
CA GLY A 36 -62.83 63.27 27.27
C GLY A 36 -62.24 64.55 26.63
N ARG A 37 -63.07 65.57 26.35
CA ARG A 37 -62.68 66.85 25.70
C ARG A 37 -62.37 67.94 26.73
N PHE A 38 -61.47 68.88 26.40
CA PHE A 38 -61.61 70.30 26.76
C PHE A 38 -61.19 71.20 25.59
N ALA A 39 -61.77 72.40 25.54
CA ALA A 39 -61.69 73.36 24.43
C ALA A 39 -60.68 74.51 24.73
N PRO A 40 -60.36 75.39 23.76
CA PRO A 40 -59.14 76.21 23.81
C PRO A 40 -59.31 77.59 24.48
N GLY A 41 -58.23 78.08 25.11
CA GLY A 41 -58.03 79.48 25.51
C GLY A 41 -56.93 80.15 24.68
N GLN A 42 -57.06 81.46 24.42
CA GLN A 42 -56.19 82.23 23.50
C GLN A 42 -54.76 82.50 24.06
N PRO A 43 -53.77 82.76 23.19
CA PRO A 43 -52.36 82.84 23.59
C PRO A 43 -51.94 84.22 24.14
N ALA A 44 -51.20 84.20 25.25
CA ALA A 44 -50.47 85.36 25.78
C ALA A 44 -49.21 85.70 24.94
N PRO A 45 -48.71 86.95 24.95
CA PRO A 45 -47.69 87.41 24.02
C PRO A 45 -46.29 86.82 24.27
N LYS A 46 -45.59 86.49 23.17
CA LYS A 46 -44.26 85.86 23.18
C LYS A 46 -43.15 86.82 23.64
N THR A 47 -42.39 86.40 24.64
CA THR A 47 -41.31 87.20 25.27
C THR A 47 -40.04 87.27 24.42
N PHE A 48 -39.19 88.27 24.72
CA PHE A 48 -37.93 88.55 24.02
C PHE A 48 -37.02 87.31 23.86
N ALA A 49 -36.92 86.46 24.89
CA ALA A 49 -36.15 85.22 24.86
C ALA A 49 -36.59 84.26 23.72
N GLN A 50 -37.89 84.18 23.41
CA GLN A 50 -38.40 83.32 22.34
C GLN A 50 -38.05 83.84 20.94
N ARG A 51 -37.84 85.15 20.77
CA ARG A 51 -37.31 85.73 19.53
C ARG A 51 -35.81 85.44 19.37
N VAL A 52 -35.04 85.54 20.46
CA VAL A 52 -33.60 85.21 20.44
C VAL A 52 -33.36 83.73 20.14
N SER A 53 -34.12 82.80 20.75
CA SER A 53 -34.03 81.37 20.43
C SER A 53 -34.31 81.06 18.95
N TRP A 54 -35.26 81.75 18.32
CA TRP A 54 -35.55 81.57 16.89
C TRP A 54 -34.40 82.04 15.99
N ILE A 55 -33.75 83.15 16.36
CA ILE A 55 -32.54 83.62 15.66
C ILE A 55 -31.40 82.62 15.84
N PHE A 56 -31.14 82.13 17.05
CA PHE A 56 -30.11 81.10 17.29
C PHE A 56 -30.37 79.81 16.49
N LEU A 57 -31.62 79.34 16.44
CA LEU A 57 -32.00 78.13 15.71
C LEU A 57 -31.84 78.29 14.19
N SER A 58 -32.18 79.46 13.64
CA SER A 58 -31.97 79.76 12.21
C SER A 58 -30.49 79.94 11.82
N VAL A 59 -29.65 80.42 12.73
CA VAL A 59 -28.18 80.45 12.53
C VAL A 59 -27.59 79.05 12.55
N LEU A 60 -28.04 78.18 13.46
CA LEU A 60 -27.63 76.76 13.53
C LEU A 60 -28.03 75.99 12.26
N LEU A 61 -29.24 76.22 11.74
CA LEU A 61 -29.70 75.61 10.48
C LEU A 61 -28.91 76.09 9.25
N ARG A 62 -28.31 77.29 9.27
CA ARG A 62 -27.49 77.83 8.17
C ARG A 62 -26.08 77.23 8.04
N ARG A 63 -25.63 76.38 8.98
CA ARG A 63 -24.28 75.75 8.96
C ARG A 63 -24.30 74.22 8.80
N GLN A 64 -25.34 73.66 8.18
CA GLN A 64 -25.50 72.20 8.02
C GLN A 64 -24.40 71.48 7.22
N GLY A 65 -23.59 72.17 6.39
CA GLY A 65 -22.51 71.53 5.63
C GLY A 65 -21.43 70.87 6.52
N ILE A 66 -21.05 71.50 7.63
CA ILE A 66 -19.89 71.06 8.44
C ILE A 66 -20.19 69.74 9.18
N PHE A 67 -21.42 69.55 9.64
CA PHE A 67 -21.84 68.31 10.33
C PHE A 67 -22.06 67.12 9.39
N LEU A 68 -22.20 67.33 8.08
CA LEU A 68 -22.25 66.24 7.09
C LEU A 68 -20.86 65.65 6.81
N PHE A 69 -19.80 66.47 6.87
CA PHE A 69 -18.43 66.00 6.62
C PHE A 69 -17.72 65.44 7.85
N ALA A 70 -18.08 65.86 9.07
CA ALA A 70 -17.42 65.36 10.28
C ALA A 70 -17.42 63.81 10.44
N PRO A 71 -18.54 63.08 10.17
CA PRO A 71 -18.53 61.61 10.20
C PRO A 71 -17.65 60.99 9.11
N LEU A 72 -17.64 61.56 7.90
CA LEU A 72 -16.82 61.08 6.78
C LEU A 72 -15.32 61.29 7.05
N LEU A 73 -14.97 62.43 7.66
CA LEU A 73 -13.60 62.76 8.04
C LEU A 73 -13.12 61.86 9.20
N TYR A 74 -14.00 61.59 10.19
CA TYR A 74 -13.73 60.61 11.25
C TYR A 74 -13.53 59.19 10.70
N ILE A 75 -14.39 58.74 9.77
CA ILE A 75 -14.25 57.44 9.11
C ILE A 75 -12.96 57.37 8.28
N SER A 76 -12.63 58.43 7.54
CA SER A 76 -11.37 58.52 6.77
C SER A 76 -10.15 58.45 7.69
N CYS A 77 -10.12 59.21 8.79
CA CYS A 77 -9.06 59.12 9.80
C CYS A 77 -9.01 57.74 10.48
N MET A 78 -10.15 57.11 10.77
CA MET A 78 -10.18 55.74 11.33
C MET A 78 -9.69 54.69 10.34
N LEU A 79 -10.00 54.81 9.05
CA LEU A 79 -9.48 53.92 8.01
C LEU A 79 -7.99 54.12 7.78
N PHE A 80 -7.50 55.37 7.83
CA PHE A 80 -6.06 55.67 7.75
C PHE A 80 -5.31 55.20 9.00
N TYR A 81 -5.91 55.33 10.18
CA TYR A 81 -5.40 54.78 11.44
C TYR A 81 -5.36 53.24 11.42
N MET A 82 -6.44 52.57 11.00
CA MET A 82 -6.46 51.11 10.84
C MET A 82 -5.53 50.62 9.71
N GLY A 83 -5.22 51.46 8.73
CA GLY A 83 -4.22 51.20 7.69
C GLY A 83 -2.77 51.47 8.11
N THR A 84 -2.54 52.18 9.22
CA THR A 84 -1.21 52.46 9.78
C THR A 84 -0.90 51.66 11.05
N VAL A 85 -1.92 51.10 11.70
CA VAL A 85 -1.76 50.08 12.76
C VAL A 85 -1.45 48.74 12.11
N SER A 86 -0.16 48.44 11.96
CA SER A 86 0.32 47.09 11.65
C SER A 86 -0.11 46.11 12.75
N PHE A 87 -1.07 45.23 12.42
CA PHE A 87 -1.40 44.05 13.23
C PHE A 87 -0.34 42.93 13.13
N ASP A 88 0.94 43.29 12.98
CA ASP A 88 2.10 42.38 12.85
C ASP A 88 2.52 41.72 14.18
N THR A 89 1.63 41.72 15.17
CA THR A 89 1.75 40.93 16.40
C THR A 89 0.56 39.98 16.58
N VAL A 90 0.18 39.29 15.49
CA VAL A 90 -0.43 37.96 15.63
C VAL A 90 0.51 37.14 16.52
N PRO A 91 0.06 36.61 17.67
CA PRO A 91 0.93 35.78 18.50
C PRO A 91 1.39 34.60 17.65
N ILE A 92 2.71 34.47 17.47
CA ILE A 92 3.29 33.32 16.76
C ILE A 92 3.03 32.09 17.62
N ILE A 93 1.86 31.47 17.41
CA ILE A 93 1.58 30.11 17.85
C ILE A 93 2.56 29.25 17.06
N LYS A 94 3.75 29.05 17.63
CA LYS A 94 4.69 28.01 17.20
C LYS A 94 3.99 26.68 17.44
N HIS A 95 3.17 26.27 16.48
CA HIS A 95 2.49 25.00 16.48
C HIS A 95 3.56 23.91 16.62
N ARG A 96 3.71 23.41 17.86
CA ARG A 96 4.62 22.32 18.14
C ARG A 96 4.21 21.16 17.24
N ALA A 97 5.10 20.75 16.35
CA ALA A 97 4.83 19.65 15.45
C ALA A 97 4.38 18.43 16.26
N ALA A 98 3.34 17.74 15.76
CA ALA A 98 2.77 16.60 16.46
C ALA A 98 3.85 15.52 16.63
N PRO A 99 4.00 14.91 17.82
CA PRO A 99 4.98 13.84 18.02
C PRO A 99 4.78 12.74 16.98
N GLY A 100 5.86 12.35 16.30
CA GLY A 100 5.89 11.42 15.18
C GLY A 100 5.75 12.06 13.79
N SER A 101 5.53 13.37 13.69
CA SER A 101 5.32 14.05 12.40
C SER A 101 6.61 14.51 11.74
N ILE A 102 7.72 14.58 12.48
CA ILE A 102 9.05 14.97 11.95
C ILE A 102 9.92 13.71 11.76
N TYR A 103 10.82 13.77 10.78
CA TYR A 103 11.91 12.81 10.64
C TYR A 103 13.10 13.25 11.52
N ARG A 104 13.31 12.57 12.66
CA ARG A 104 14.47 12.79 13.57
C ARG A 104 15.36 11.56 13.74
N SER A 105 15.24 10.62 12.81
CA SER A 105 15.96 9.35 12.83
C SER A 105 17.51 9.52 12.87
N PRO A 106 18.11 10.53 12.20
CA PRO A 106 19.54 10.84 12.35
C PRO A 106 19.93 11.24 13.78
N GLN A 107 19.17 12.12 14.42
CA GLN A 107 19.45 12.57 15.80
C GLN A 107 19.28 11.42 16.80
N LEU A 108 18.28 10.56 16.59
CA LEU A 108 18.10 9.35 17.39
C LEU A 108 19.29 8.38 17.22
N TYR A 109 19.75 8.16 15.98
CA TYR A 109 20.92 7.31 15.71
C TYR A 109 22.17 7.82 16.37
N MET A 110 22.50 9.11 16.23
CA MET A 110 23.66 9.71 16.90
C MET A 110 23.64 9.50 18.42
N LYS A 111 22.46 9.55 19.05
CA LYS A 111 22.34 9.33 20.50
C LYS A 111 22.42 7.87 20.91
N LEU A 112 21.75 6.96 20.19
CA LEU A 112 21.73 5.54 20.55
C LEU A 112 22.99 4.79 20.13
N ARG A 113 23.74 5.28 19.13
CA ARG A 113 24.91 4.60 18.56
C ARG A 113 25.95 4.16 19.60
N PRO A 114 26.42 5.00 20.55
CA PRO A 114 27.43 4.57 21.52
C PRO A 114 26.94 3.42 22.43
N GLU A 115 25.69 3.49 22.90
CA GLU A 115 25.07 2.39 23.65
C GLU A 115 24.92 1.15 22.75
N MET A 116 24.47 1.30 21.50
CA MET A 116 24.28 0.20 20.54
C MET A 116 25.59 -0.47 20.09
N ASP A 117 26.70 0.26 20.05
CA ASP A 117 28.02 -0.25 19.70
C ASP A 117 28.70 -0.95 20.89
N SER A 118 28.35 -0.59 22.13
CA SER A 118 28.80 -1.25 23.37
C SER A 118 27.89 -2.40 23.83
N ASP A 119 26.69 -2.53 23.23
CA ASP A 119 25.68 -3.55 23.53
C ASP A 119 26.10 -4.95 23.03
N ASN A 120 27.04 -5.56 23.75
CA ASN A 120 27.45 -6.95 23.64
C ASN A 120 26.36 -7.92 24.17
N SER A 121 25.11 -7.73 23.74
CA SER A 121 24.02 -8.69 23.99
C SER A 121 24.47 -10.07 23.53
N SER A 122 24.72 -10.96 24.50
CA SER A 122 25.37 -12.27 24.35
C SER A 122 24.83 -13.10 23.19
N ALA A 123 25.66 -14.01 22.64
CA ALA A 123 25.28 -14.95 21.59
C ALA A 123 23.95 -15.69 21.85
N ASP A 124 23.57 -15.94 23.10
CA ASP A 124 22.26 -16.49 23.50
C ASP A 124 21.05 -15.65 23.04
N ALA A 125 21.16 -14.32 23.06
CA ALA A 125 20.13 -13.42 22.57
C ALA A 125 19.92 -13.60 21.07
N ILE A 126 21.01 -13.68 20.30
CA ILE A 126 21.03 -13.96 18.85
C ILE A 126 20.51 -15.38 18.57
N SER A 127 20.91 -16.38 19.37
CA SER A 127 20.39 -17.76 19.29
C SER A 127 18.86 -17.80 19.35
N THR A 128 18.26 -16.93 20.15
CA THR A 128 16.80 -16.84 20.32
C THR A 128 16.12 -16.24 19.07
N ILE A 129 16.83 -15.42 18.31
CA ILE A 129 16.36 -14.90 17.01
C ILE A 129 16.39 -15.99 15.92
N TRP A 130 17.24 -17.01 16.09
CA TRP A 130 17.40 -18.15 15.19
C TRP A 130 16.68 -19.44 15.65
N LYS A 131 16.19 -19.51 16.89
CA LYS A 131 15.42 -20.63 17.46
C LYS A 131 13.98 -20.60 16.97
N HIS A 132 13.59 -21.56 16.14
CA HIS A 132 12.22 -21.68 15.63
C HIS A 132 11.23 -21.88 16.80
N SER A 133 10.32 -20.93 16.98
CA SER A 133 9.36 -20.87 18.10
C SER A 133 8.07 -21.66 17.85
N TYR A 134 7.72 -21.87 16.58
CA TYR A 134 6.48 -22.54 16.19
C TYR A 134 6.62 -24.05 16.34
N LYS A 135 5.86 -24.62 17.29
CA LYS A 135 5.65 -26.07 17.50
C LYS A 135 4.16 -26.44 17.34
N GLY A 136 3.43 -25.73 16.48
CA GLY A 136 2.02 -26.03 16.21
C GLY A 136 1.85 -27.14 15.19
N ASP A 137 0.66 -27.76 15.14
CA ASP A 137 0.31 -28.83 14.20
C ASP A 137 0.83 -28.51 12.79
N GLU A 138 1.72 -29.35 12.28
CA GLU A 138 2.45 -29.06 11.04
C GLU A 138 1.47 -29.00 9.86
N TRP A 139 1.44 -27.85 9.17
CA TRP A 139 0.77 -27.77 7.88
C TRP A 139 1.72 -28.31 6.81
N ARG A 140 1.21 -29.12 5.90
CA ARG A 140 1.94 -29.53 4.69
C ARG A 140 1.20 -29.10 3.42
N PRO A 141 1.92 -28.83 2.32
CA PRO A 141 1.34 -28.83 0.99
C PRO A 141 0.38 -30.02 0.77
N CYS A 142 -0.82 -29.76 0.23
CA CYS A 142 -1.81 -30.82 -0.06
C CYS A 142 -2.63 -30.52 -1.32
N THR A 143 -1.94 -30.08 -2.37
CA THR A 143 -2.47 -29.92 -3.72
C THR A 143 -2.73 -31.30 -4.34
N ASN A 144 -3.86 -31.92 -3.98
CA ASN A 144 -4.32 -33.17 -4.58
C ASN A 144 -4.45 -33.00 -6.10
N LYS A 145 -3.53 -33.59 -6.85
CA LYS A 145 -3.59 -33.64 -8.32
C LYS A 145 -4.79 -34.46 -8.77
N SER A 146 -5.43 -34.03 -9.84
CA SER A 146 -6.50 -34.83 -10.46
C SER A 146 -5.88 -36.05 -11.15
N SER A 147 -6.52 -37.22 -11.04
CA SER A 147 -6.00 -38.50 -11.57
C SER A 147 -6.83 -39.07 -12.73
N GLY A 148 -7.72 -38.26 -13.30
CA GLY A 148 -8.56 -38.62 -14.44
C GLY A 148 -8.16 -37.83 -15.69
N GLY A 149 -8.48 -38.36 -16.87
CA GLY A 149 -8.33 -37.62 -18.13
C GLY A 149 -9.28 -36.43 -18.20
N LEU A 150 -8.82 -35.32 -18.79
CA LEU A 150 -9.64 -34.12 -18.98
C LEU A 150 -10.68 -34.36 -20.10
N PRO A 151 -11.98 -34.04 -19.88
CA PRO A 151 -13.03 -34.14 -20.91
C PRO A 151 -12.77 -33.17 -22.08
N GLU A 152 -13.48 -33.28 -23.20
CA GLU A 152 -13.27 -32.40 -24.38
C GLU A 152 -13.31 -30.90 -24.01
N SER A 153 -12.53 -30.06 -24.71
CA SER A 153 -12.37 -28.64 -24.37
C SER A 153 -13.53 -27.77 -24.86
N ASN A 154 -14.02 -26.89 -23.99
CA ASN A 154 -15.04 -25.90 -24.37
C ASN A 154 -14.52 -24.82 -25.33
N GLY A 155 -13.20 -24.63 -25.41
CA GLY A 155 -12.53 -23.68 -26.30
C GLY A 155 -11.17 -23.23 -25.78
N TYR A 156 -10.58 -22.21 -26.41
CA TYR A 156 -9.26 -21.66 -26.10
C TYR A 156 -9.39 -20.29 -25.43
N ILE A 157 -8.68 -20.10 -24.31
CA ILE A 157 -8.60 -18.81 -23.61
C ILE A 157 -7.20 -18.23 -23.78
N TYR A 158 -7.10 -17.12 -24.50
CA TYR A 158 -5.89 -16.31 -24.62
C TYR A 158 -5.94 -15.14 -23.62
N ILE A 159 -4.91 -14.98 -22.79
CA ILE A 159 -4.87 -13.93 -21.76
C ILE A 159 -3.60 -13.08 -21.84
N GLU A 160 -3.76 -11.77 -21.63
CA GLU A 160 -2.64 -10.84 -21.51
C GLU A 160 -2.40 -10.46 -20.04
N ALA A 161 -1.35 -11.04 -19.47
CA ALA A 161 -0.87 -10.70 -18.14
C ALA A 161 -0.20 -9.31 -18.16
N ASN A 162 -0.56 -8.46 -17.21
CA ASN A 162 -0.19 -7.05 -17.19
C ASN A 162 0.52 -6.67 -15.89
N GLY A 163 1.46 -5.73 -15.97
CA GLY A 163 2.28 -5.27 -14.84
C GLY A 163 3.60 -6.04 -14.71
N GLY A 164 4.29 -5.89 -13.58
CA GLY A 164 5.57 -6.56 -13.31
C GLY A 164 5.40 -7.97 -12.77
N LEU A 165 6.52 -8.71 -12.61
CA LEU A 165 6.60 -10.11 -12.17
C LEU A 165 5.44 -10.63 -11.29
N ASN A 166 5.24 -10.03 -10.11
CA ASN A 166 4.24 -10.51 -9.14
C ASN A 166 2.78 -10.15 -9.52
N GLN A 167 2.55 -9.19 -10.42
CA GLN A 167 1.23 -8.92 -11.00
C GLN A 167 0.92 -9.90 -12.13
N GLN A 168 1.93 -10.24 -12.94
CA GLN A 168 1.85 -11.31 -13.94
C GLN A 168 1.54 -12.66 -13.25
N ARG A 169 2.26 -12.99 -12.16
CA ARG A 169 2.01 -14.19 -11.33
C ARG A 169 0.55 -14.32 -10.89
N THR A 170 -0.06 -13.26 -10.35
CA THR A 170 -1.51 -13.26 -10.03
C THR A 170 -2.38 -13.54 -11.25
N SER A 171 -2.03 -12.95 -12.39
CA SER A 171 -2.80 -13.04 -13.63
C SER A 171 -2.76 -14.47 -14.18
N ILE A 172 -1.59 -15.10 -14.19
CA ILE A 172 -1.40 -16.51 -14.60
C ILE A 172 -2.19 -17.45 -13.68
N CYS A 173 -2.05 -17.32 -12.35
CA CYS A 173 -2.73 -18.19 -11.39
C CYS A 173 -4.27 -18.08 -11.49
N ASN A 174 -4.78 -16.87 -11.76
CA ASN A 174 -6.20 -16.68 -12.06
C ASN A 174 -6.61 -17.27 -13.41
N ALA A 175 -5.73 -17.25 -14.42
CA ALA A 175 -6.03 -17.77 -15.76
C ALA A 175 -6.13 -19.31 -15.74
N VAL A 176 -5.20 -20.00 -15.07
CA VAL A 176 -5.27 -21.45 -14.82
C VAL A 176 -6.58 -21.80 -14.09
N ALA A 177 -6.92 -21.06 -13.03
CA ALA A 177 -8.12 -21.30 -12.25
C ALA A 177 -9.43 -21.08 -13.03
N VAL A 178 -9.47 -20.07 -13.93
CA VAL A 178 -10.61 -19.84 -14.84
C VAL A 178 -10.67 -20.92 -15.91
N ALA A 179 -9.56 -21.28 -16.54
CA ALA A 179 -9.51 -22.28 -17.60
C ALA A 179 -9.97 -23.66 -17.11
N GLY A 180 -9.45 -24.12 -15.96
CA GLY A 180 -9.92 -25.37 -15.34
C GLY A 180 -11.38 -25.34 -14.92
N TYR A 181 -11.85 -24.23 -14.32
CA TYR A 181 -13.27 -24.08 -13.96
C TYR A 181 -14.22 -24.08 -15.17
N LEU A 182 -13.78 -23.52 -16.30
CA LEU A 182 -14.54 -23.50 -17.56
C LEU A 182 -14.28 -24.72 -18.45
N ASN A 183 -13.47 -25.70 -18.02
CA ASN A 183 -13.01 -26.82 -18.85
C ASN A 183 -12.51 -26.35 -20.24
N ALA A 184 -11.65 -25.34 -20.22
CA ALA A 184 -11.09 -24.70 -21.40
C ALA A 184 -9.58 -24.96 -21.52
N THR A 185 -9.07 -24.89 -22.73
CA THR A 185 -7.64 -24.92 -23.01
C THR A 185 -7.06 -23.52 -22.77
N LEU A 186 -6.05 -23.41 -21.90
CA LEU A 186 -5.30 -22.18 -21.68
C LEU A 186 -4.18 -22.07 -22.70
N VAL A 187 -4.10 -20.96 -23.43
CA VAL A 187 -2.89 -20.62 -24.20
C VAL A 187 -1.87 -20.03 -23.23
N ILE A 188 -0.57 -20.36 -23.39
CA ILE A 188 0.51 -19.85 -22.52
C ILE A 188 0.36 -18.33 -22.35
N PRO A 189 0.23 -17.81 -21.11
CA PRO A 189 -0.03 -16.40 -20.83
C PRO A 189 0.94 -15.44 -21.50
N HIS A 190 0.43 -14.57 -22.37
CA HIS A 190 1.24 -13.56 -23.02
C HIS A 190 1.49 -12.37 -22.08
N PHE A 191 2.73 -11.89 -22.01
CA PHE A 191 3.09 -10.75 -21.17
C PHE A 191 2.97 -9.45 -21.97
N HIS A 192 2.16 -8.52 -21.47
CA HIS A 192 1.95 -7.22 -22.12
C HIS A 192 3.08 -6.25 -21.73
N PHE A 193 3.83 -5.76 -22.73
CA PHE A 193 4.90 -4.79 -22.51
C PHE A 193 4.34 -3.52 -21.86
N HIS A 194 4.93 -3.10 -20.74
CA HIS A 194 4.40 -2.03 -19.92
C HIS A 194 5.46 -0.95 -19.68
N SER A 195 5.16 0.29 -20.08
CA SER A 195 6.12 1.43 -20.14
C SER A 195 6.82 1.79 -18.82
N ILE A 196 6.24 1.42 -17.68
CA ILE A 196 6.84 1.53 -16.34
C ILE A 196 7.92 0.47 -16.10
N TRP A 197 7.66 -0.79 -16.47
CA TRP A 197 8.55 -1.92 -16.18
C TRP A 197 9.62 -2.13 -17.26
N ARG A 198 9.31 -1.70 -18.50
CA ARG A 198 10.16 -1.73 -19.71
C ARG A 198 10.79 -3.09 -20.01
N ASP A 199 10.18 -4.15 -19.52
CA ASP A 199 10.65 -5.52 -19.65
C ASP A 199 9.90 -6.21 -20.79
N PRO A 200 10.58 -6.63 -21.88
CA PRO A 200 9.97 -7.33 -23.01
C PRO A 200 10.00 -8.86 -22.85
N SER A 201 10.37 -9.40 -21.68
CA SER A 201 10.42 -10.84 -21.44
C SER A 201 9.07 -11.51 -21.68
N LYS A 202 9.11 -12.69 -22.30
CA LYS A 202 7.98 -13.60 -22.51
C LYS A 202 7.78 -14.51 -21.28
N PHE A 203 6.90 -15.50 -21.39
CA PHE A 203 6.66 -16.47 -20.31
C PHE A 203 7.92 -17.32 -20.04
N GLY A 204 8.43 -18.03 -21.04
CA GLY A 204 9.62 -18.92 -20.96
C GLY A 204 10.92 -18.23 -20.56
N ASP A 205 11.01 -16.92 -20.75
CA ASP A 205 12.12 -16.11 -20.25
C ASP A 205 12.17 -16.07 -18.70
N ILE A 206 11.00 -16.12 -18.05
CA ILE A 206 10.83 -15.94 -16.61
C ILE A 206 10.49 -17.26 -15.90
N TYR A 207 9.68 -18.11 -16.51
CA TYR A 207 9.17 -19.36 -15.96
C TYR A 207 9.52 -20.55 -16.84
N ASP A 208 9.59 -21.74 -16.25
CA ASP A 208 9.82 -22.99 -16.98
C ASP A 208 8.51 -23.43 -17.67
N GLU A 209 8.43 -23.28 -18.99
CA GLU A 209 7.22 -23.57 -19.80
C GLU A 209 6.87 -25.06 -19.81
N GLU A 210 7.85 -25.93 -20.06
CA GLU A 210 7.65 -27.38 -20.11
C GLU A 210 7.18 -27.91 -18.75
N PHE A 211 7.80 -27.44 -17.67
CA PHE A 211 7.40 -27.79 -16.31
C PHE A 211 6.00 -27.26 -15.96
N PHE A 212 5.67 -26.03 -16.37
CA PHE A 212 4.35 -25.44 -16.15
C PHE A 212 3.23 -26.23 -16.85
N VAL A 213 3.43 -26.61 -18.12
CA VAL A 213 2.49 -27.45 -18.88
C VAL A 213 2.34 -28.81 -18.21
N LYS A 214 3.46 -29.48 -17.89
CA LYS A 214 3.49 -30.81 -17.28
C LYS A 214 2.78 -30.86 -15.92
N ILE A 215 3.03 -29.91 -15.02
CA ILE A 215 2.41 -29.91 -13.69
C ILE A 215 0.88 -29.71 -13.75
N LEU A 216 0.36 -29.10 -14.83
CA LEU A 216 -1.05 -28.83 -15.02
C LEU A 216 -1.79 -29.88 -15.87
N GLU A 217 -1.10 -30.86 -16.46
CA GLU A 217 -1.62 -31.73 -17.53
C GLU A 217 -2.95 -32.46 -17.21
N HIS A 218 -3.18 -32.82 -15.94
CA HIS A 218 -4.41 -33.49 -15.48
C HIS A 218 -5.48 -32.54 -14.92
N ASP A 219 -5.18 -31.25 -14.80
CA ASP A 219 -6.04 -30.25 -14.15
C ASP A 219 -6.49 -29.14 -15.12
N VAL A 220 -5.63 -28.74 -16.06
CA VAL A 220 -5.90 -27.74 -17.12
C VAL A 220 -5.06 -28.06 -18.35
N ARG A 221 -5.69 -28.21 -19.53
CA ARG A 221 -4.93 -28.26 -20.80
C ARG A 221 -4.25 -26.92 -21.05
N VAL A 222 -2.94 -26.95 -21.23
CA VAL A 222 -2.14 -25.78 -21.63
C VAL A 222 -1.51 -26.04 -22.99
N VAL A 223 -1.53 -25.06 -23.88
CA VAL A 223 -0.90 -25.09 -25.22
C VAL A 223 -0.08 -23.83 -25.45
N ASP A 224 0.98 -23.95 -26.25
CA ASP A 224 1.84 -22.85 -26.69
C ASP A 224 1.12 -21.90 -27.65
N ALA A 225 0.41 -22.46 -28.64
CA ALA A 225 -0.28 -21.73 -29.70
C ALA A 225 -1.74 -22.18 -29.86
N ILE A 226 -2.54 -21.34 -30.52
CA ILE A 226 -3.89 -21.69 -30.95
C ILE A 226 -3.78 -22.45 -32.28
N PRO A 227 -4.49 -23.57 -32.49
CA PRO A 227 -4.46 -24.28 -33.76
C PRO A 227 -4.82 -23.42 -34.97
N ASP A 228 -4.10 -23.60 -36.08
CA ASP A 228 -4.26 -22.78 -37.30
C ASP A 228 -5.69 -22.80 -37.86
N TYR A 229 -6.37 -23.96 -37.82
CA TYR A 229 -7.76 -24.07 -38.27
C TYR A 229 -8.75 -23.21 -37.46
N ILE A 230 -8.40 -22.82 -36.23
CA ILE A 230 -9.19 -21.90 -35.40
C ILE A 230 -8.83 -20.46 -35.77
N MET A 231 -7.53 -20.14 -35.89
CA MET A 231 -7.05 -18.79 -36.22
C MET A 231 -7.37 -18.36 -37.66
N GLY A 232 -7.50 -19.29 -38.59
CA GLY A 232 -7.94 -19.03 -39.97
C GLY A 232 -9.33 -18.41 -40.07
N ARG A 233 -10.22 -18.64 -39.08
CA ARG A 233 -11.53 -17.97 -38.99
C ARG A 233 -11.46 -16.49 -38.60
N PHE A 234 -10.27 -16.01 -38.22
CA PHE A 234 -10.00 -14.65 -37.75
C PHE A 234 -8.88 -13.96 -38.55
N ASP A 235 -8.60 -14.44 -39.77
CA ASP A 235 -7.51 -13.98 -40.64
C ASP A 235 -6.13 -13.99 -39.96
N TYR A 236 -5.91 -14.96 -39.06
CA TYR A 236 -4.71 -15.06 -38.20
C TYR A 236 -4.47 -13.82 -37.31
N ASN A 237 -5.46 -12.94 -37.14
CA ASN A 237 -5.33 -11.67 -36.42
C ASN A 237 -6.03 -11.70 -35.06
N MET A 238 -5.22 -11.67 -33.99
CA MET A 238 -5.68 -11.64 -32.59
C MET A 238 -6.52 -10.40 -32.22
N SER A 239 -6.60 -9.39 -33.11
CA SER A 239 -7.49 -8.23 -32.95
C SER A 239 -8.94 -8.51 -33.38
N ASN A 240 -9.16 -9.52 -34.24
CA ASN A 240 -10.47 -9.95 -34.69
C ASN A 240 -11.16 -10.89 -33.68
N VAL A 241 -10.37 -11.54 -32.81
CA VAL A 241 -10.86 -12.40 -31.72
C VAL A 241 -11.60 -11.57 -30.66
N TYR A 242 -12.77 -12.05 -30.22
CA TYR A 242 -13.59 -11.37 -29.23
C TYR A 242 -12.84 -11.12 -27.91
N ASN A 243 -12.68 -9.84 -27.52
CA ASN A 243 -11.93 -9.42 -26.34
C ASN A 243 -12.82 -9.06 -25.15
N PHE A 244 -12.76 -9.87 -24.09
CA PHE A 244 -13.44 -9.64 -22.82
C PHE A 244 -12.74 -8.59 -21.95
N ARG A 245 -13.43 -7.47 -21.68
CA ARG A 245 -13.03 -6.46 -20.69
C ARG A 245 -13.63 -6.71 -19.31
N ILE A 246 -13.17 -7.77 -18.64
CA ILE A 246 -13.70 -8.22 -17.34
C ILE A 246 -13.49 -7.18 -16.23
N LYS A 247 -14.49 -6.97 -15.37
CA LYS A 247 -14.38 -6.07 -14.21
C LYS A 247 -13.36 -6.62 -13.19
N ALA A 248 -12.62 -5.75 -12.51
CA ALA A 248 -11.70 -6.19 -11.45
C ALA A 248 -12.48 -6.90 -10.33
N TRP A 249 -11.94 -8.00 -9.82
CA TRP A 249 -12.56 -8.86 -8.80
C TRP A 249 -13.95 -9.40 -9.20
N SER A 250 -14.13 -9.83 -10.46
CA SER A 250 -15.37 -10.50 -10.88
C SER A 250 -15.53 -11.85 -10.17
N SER A 251 -16.77 -12.22 -9.84
CA SER A 251 -17.11 -13.51 -9.23
C SER A 251 -16.83 -14.67 -10.20
N ILE A 252 -16.66 -15.88 -9.69
CA ILE A 252 -16.51 -17.06 -10.56
C ILE A 252 -17.76 -17.28 -11.43
N ASN A 253 -18.95 -16.95 -10.93
CA ASN A 253 -20.21 -17.09 -11.66
C ASN A 253 -20.24 -16.21 -12.92
N TYR A 254 -19.64 -15.01 -12.91
CA TYR A 254 -19.51 -14.19 -14.12
C TYR A 254 -18.79 -14.95 -15.27
N TYR A 255 -17.81 -15.79 -14.94
CA TYR A 255 -17.13 -16.61 -15.94
C TYR A 255 -18.06 -17.71 -16.48
N LYS A 256 -18.88 -18.34 -15.63
CA LYS A 256 -19.88 -19.32 -16.04
C LYS A 256 -21.00 -18.71 -16.89
N ASP A 257 -21.53 -17.57 -16.45
CA ASP A 257 -22.80 -17.02 -16.94
C ASP A 257 -22.60 -16.06 -18.12
N THR A 258 -21.38 -15.52 -18.31
CA THR A 258 -21.07 -14.53 -19.36
C THR A 258 -19.89 -14.92 -20.24
N VAL A 259 -18.83 -15.54 -19.70
CA VAL A 259 -17.64 -15.89 -20.48
C VAL A 259 -17.80 -17.22 -21.21
N LEU A 260 -18.34 -18.25 -20.54
CA LEU A 260 -18.52 -19.59 -21.11
C LEU A 260 -19.45 -19.63 -22.34
N PRO A 261 -20.62 -18.94 -22.40
CA PRO A 261 -21.46 -18.98 -23.58
C PRO A 261 -20.73 -18.45 -24.83
N LYS A 262 -19.98 -17.35 -24.69
CA LYS A 262 -19.21 -16.77 -25.79
C LYS A 262 -17.99 -17.62 -26.17
N LEU A 263 -17.38 -18.32 -25.20
CA LEU A 263 -16.32 -19.29 -25.47
C LEU A 263 -16.83 -20.47 -26.30
N LEU A 264 -18.02 -20.98 -26.01
CA LEU A 264 -18.63 -22.09 -26.75
C LEU A 264 -19.00 -21.69 -28.19
N GLU A 265 -19.48 -20.46 -28.39
CA GLU A 265 -19.80 -19.84 -29.68
C GLU A 265 -18.55 -19.61 -30.54
N GLU A 266 -17.58 -18.85 -30.02
CA GLU A 266 -16.39 -18.43 -30.79
C GLU A 266 -15.31 -19.50 -30.87
N LYS A 267 -15.31 -20.49 -29.96
CA LYS A 267 -14.22 -21.45 -29.68
C LYS A 267 -12.88 -20.85 -29.24
N ILE A 268 -12.68 -19.54 -29.39
CA ILE A 268 -11.55 -18.80 -28.86
C ILE A 268 -12.02 -17.46 -28.29
N ILE A 269 -11.49 -17.08 -27.13
CA ILE A 269 -11.68 -15.74 -26.57
C ILE A 269 -10.34 -15.13 -26.16
N ARG A 270 -10.27 -13.80 -26.24
CA ARG A 270 -9.18 -12.98 -25.71
C ARG A 270 -9.65 -12.31 -24.43
N ILE A 271 -8.78 -12.21 -23.42
CA ILE A 271 -9.05 -11.44 -22.20
C ILE A 271 -7.89 -10.49 -21.93
N SER A 272 -8.04 -9.23 -22.34
CA SER A 272 -7.04 -8.18 -22.10
C SER A 272 -7.67 -6.87 -21.63
N PRO A 273 -7.18 -6.24 -20.52
CA PRO A 273 -6.04 -6.66 -19.68
C PRO A 273 -6.43 -7.52 -18.47
N PHE A 274 -5.73 -8.63 -18.22
CA PHE A 274 -6.12 -9.67 -17.22
C PHE A 274 -5.60 -9.48 -15.78
N ALA A 275 -5.32 -8.25 -15.33
CA ALA A 275 -4.88 -8.01 -13.94
C ALA A 275 -6.03 -8.08 -12.92
N ASN A 276 -5.91 -8.94 -11.89
CA ASN A 276 -6.86 -9.08 -10.76
C ASN A 276 -8.35 -9.23 -11.17
N ARG A 277 -8.63 -10.05 -12.20
CA ARG A 277 -9.98 -10.20 -12.76
C ARG A 277 -10.87 -11.23 -12.06
N LEU A 278 -10.27 -12.17 -11.31
CA LEU A 278 -11.00 -13.13 -10.48
C LEU A 278 -10.90 -12.77 -9.00
N SER A 279 -12.04 -12.77 -8.32
CA SER A 279 -12.25 -12.53 -6.88
C SER A 279 -11.62 -13.57 -5.95
N PHE A 280 -11.44 -13.25 -4.66
CA PHE A 280 -10.84 -14.15 -3.65
C PHE A 280 -11.86 -15.05 -2.91
N ASP A 281 -13.15 -14.89 -3.15
CA ASP A 281 -14.27 -15.67 -2.60
C ASP A 281 -14.67 -16.87 -3.47
N ALA A 282 -13.87 -17.21 -4.48
CA ALA A 282 -14.10 -18.36 -5.35
C ALA A 282 -14.12 -19.70 -4.56
N PRO A 283 -14.89 -20.71 -5.02
CA PRO A 283 -14.99 -22.03 -4.36
C PRO A 283 -13.66 -22.77 -4.25
N SER A 284 -13.57 -23.70 -3.30
CA SER A 284 -12.37 -24.49 -2.99
C SER A 284 -11.70 -25.14 -4.20
N ALA A 285 -12.47 -25.68 -5.15
CA ALA A 285 -11.93 -26.26 -6.39
C ALA A 285 -11.15 -25.24 -7.24
N VAL A 286 -11.61 -23.98 -7.28
CA VAL A 286 -10.97 -22.88 -8.01
C VAL A 286 -9.75 -22.36 -7.24
N GLN A 287 -9.83 -22.35 -5.90
CA GLN A 287 -8.69 -22.02 -5.05
C GLN A 287 -7.58 -23.08 -5.17
N ARG A 288 -7.91 -24.38 -5.25
CA ARG A 288 -6.95 -25.48 -5.52
C ARG A 288 -6.13 -25.21 -6.77
N LEU A 289 -6.79 -24.81 -7.87
CA LEU A 289 -6.09 -24.47 -9.12
C LEU A 289 -5.16 -23.26 -8.98
N ARG A 290 -5.54 -22.25 -8.18
CA ARG A 290 -4.63 -21.14 -7.84
C ARG A 290 -3.43 -21.60 -7.01
N CYS A 291 -3.63 -22.50 -6.05
CA CYS A 291 -2.56 -23.08 -5.24
C CYS A 291 -1.57 -23.86 -6.12
N LEU A 292 -2.10 -24.77 -6.95
CA LEU A 292 -1.34 -25.60 -7.89
C LEU A 292 -0.52 -24.73 -8.85
N ALA A 293 -1.16 -23.74 -9.49
CA ALA A 293 -0.48 -22.81 -10.37
C ALA A 293 0.61 -22.00 -9.64
N ASN A 294 0.31 -21.46 -8.46
CA ASN A 294 1.19 -20.52 -7.77
C ASN A 294 2.38 -21.17 -7.06
N TYR A 295 2.19 -22.36 -6.47
CA TYR A 295 3.18 -22.99 -5.59
C TYR A 295 3.81 -24.26 -6.18
N GLU A 296 3.20 -24.88 -7.20
CA GLU A 296 3.82 -26.01 -7.92
C GLU A 296 4.21 -25.62 -9.35
N ALA A 297 3.26 -25.20 -10.19
CA ALA A 297 3.52 -25.07 -11.64
C ALA A 297 4.45 -23.89 -12.00
N LEU A 298 4.34 -22.75 -11.30
CA LEU A 298 5.18 -21.57 -11.56
C LEU A 298 6.56 -21.67 -10.90
N ARG A 299 7.44 -22.44 -11.55
CA ARG A 299 8.89 -22.46 -11.32
C ARG A 299 9.58 -21.43 -12.22
N PHE A 300 10.59 -20.73 -11.71
CA PHE A 300 11.40 -19.82 -12.54
C PHE A 300 12.22 -20.60 -13.59
N SER A 301 12.51 -19.95 -14.72
CA SER A 301 13.36 -20.51 -15.79
C SER A 301 14.77 -20.85 -15.27
N ASN A 302 15.41 -21.87 -15.84
CA ASN A 302 16.69 -22.40 -15.38
C ASN A 302 17.80 -21.33 -15.19
N PRO A 303 17.97 -20.31 -16.07
CA PRO A 303 18.96 -19.25 -15.87
C PRO A 303 18.70 -18.43 -14.59
N ILE A 304 17.44 -18.07 -14.32
CA ILE A 304 17.05 -17.30 -13.13
C ILE A 304 17.20 -18.15 -11.87
N LEU A 305 16.78 -19.42 -11.95
CA LEU A 305 16.83 -20.34 -10.82
C LEU A 305 18.27 -20.64 -10.41
N SER A 306 19.13 -21.01 -11.36
CA SER A 306 20.55 -21.34 -11.12
C SER A 306 21.32 -20.18 -10.47
N LEU A 307 21.14 -18.95 -10.98
CA LEU A 307 21.75 -17.78 -10.35
C LEU A 307 21.17 -17.53 -8.96
N GLY A 308 19.84 -17.58 -8.80
CA GLY A 308 19.19 -17.41 -7.50
C GLY A 308 19.67 -18.41 -6.43
N GLU A 309 19.80 -19.68 -6.79
CA GLU A 309 20.33 -20.75 -5.92
C GLU A 309 21.82 -20.51 -5.60
N SER A 310 22.62 -20.06 -6.57
CA SER A 310 24.02 -19.69 -6.37
C SER A 310 24.17 -18.53 -5.37
N LEU A 311 23.33 -17.50 -5.45
CA LEU A 311 23.35 -16.39 -4.49
C LEU A 311 22.87 -16.83 -3.09
N VAL A 312 21.92 -17.75 -3.01
CA VAL A 312 21.51 -18.38 -1.73
C VAL A 312 22.67 -19.17 -1.11
N ALA A 313 23.46 -19.91 -1.92
CA ALA A 313 24.63 -20.64 -1.44
C ALA A 313 25.69 -19.68 -0.87
N ARG A 314 26.05 -18.63 -1.62
CA ARG A 314 26.99 -17.57 -1.18
C ARG A 314 26.53 -16.89 0.12
N MET A 315 25.24 -16.54 0.24
CA MET A 315 24.68 -15.98 1.48
C MET A 315 24.76 -16.94 2.68
N LYS A 316 24.61 -18.25 2.47
CA LYS A 316 24.76 -19.26 3.53
C LYS A 316 26.22 -19.42 3.95
N GLU A 317 27.14 -19.46 2.99
CA GLU A 317 28.58 -19.53 3.23
C GLU A 317 29.07 -18.32 4.05
N MET A 318 28.69 -17.11 3.65
CA MET A 318 28.96 -15.87 4.40
C MET A 318 28.31 -15.80 5.79
N SER A 319 27.43 -16.75 6.14
CA SER A 319 26.76 -16.83 7.44
C SER A 319 27.04 -18.15 8.16
N ILE A 320 28.18 -18.78 7.91
CA ILE A 320 28.56 -20.07 8.52
C ILE A 320 28.51 -20.04 10.05
N ASN A 321 28.91 -18.92 10.67
CA ASN A 321 28.85 -18.68 12.13
C ASN A 321 27.42 -18.62 12.68
N ASN A 322 26.40 -18.39 11.84
CA ASN A 322 24.98 -18.45 12.16
C ASN A 322 24.30 -19.72 11.58
N SER A 323 25.07 -20.76 11.27
CA SER A 323 24.57 -22.00 10.61
C SER A 323 23.91 -21.73 9.25
N GLY A 324 24.43 -20.75 8.50
CA GLY A 324 23.88 -20.33 7.20
C GLY A 324 22.63 -19.47 7.28
N LYS A 325 22.22 -19.00 8.47
CA LYS A 325 21.01 -18.19 8.66
C LYS A 325 21.28 -16.71 8.43
N TYR A 326 20.67 -16.17 7.39
CA TYR A 326 20.70 -14.74 7.05
C TYR A 326 19.30 -14.13 7.05
N ILE A 327 19.25 -12.80 7.10
CA ILE A 327 18.02 -12.00 6.93
C ILE A 327 17.94 -11.55 5.48
N SER A 328 16.74 -11.48 4.92
CA SER A 328 16.50 -10.72 3.68
C SER A 328 15.60 -9.51 3.95
N ILE A 329 15.92 -8.38 3.33
CA ILE A 329 15.18 -7.11 3.46
C ILE A 329 14.66 -6.70 2.09
N HIS A 330 13.34 -6.60 1.93
CA HIS A 330 12.74 -5.92 0.78
C HIS A 330 12.51 -4.44 1.12
N LEU A 331 13.37 -3.58 0.58
CA LEU A 331 13.41 -2.14 0.83
C LEU A 331 12.88 -1.35 -0.37
N ARG A 332 11.79 -0.61 -0.15
CA ARG A 332 11.23 0.33 -1.14
C ARG A 332 11.55 1.79 -0.78
N PHE A 333 12.76 2.23 -1.10
CA PHE A 333 13.26 3.60 -0.93
C PHE A 333 13.81 4.19 -2.25
N GLU A 334 13.19 3.83 -3.37
CA GLU A 334 13.53 4.35 -4.69
C GLU A 334 12.88 5.71 -4.99
N GLU A 335 13.39 6.43 -5.98
CA GLU A 335 12.93 7.79 -6.36
C GLU A 335 11.40 7.88 -6.52
N ASP A 336 10.77 6.89 -7.15
CA ASP A 336 9.32 6.86 -7.36
C ASP A 336 8.54 6.81 -6.04
N MET A 337 8.99 5.99 -5.09
CA MET A 337 8.36 5.82 -3.78
C MET A 337 8.56 7.05 -2.89
N VAL A 338 9.77 7.61 -2.88
CA VAL A 338 10.08 8.83 -2.12
C VAL A 338 9.25 10.00 -2.67
N ALA A 339 9.28 10.24 -3.98
CA ALA A 339 8.53 11.31 -4.63
C ALA A 339 7.01 11.18 -4.46
N PHE A 340 6.45 9.99 -4.68
CA PHE A 340 5.01 9.73 -4.53
C PHE A 340 4.53 9.89 -3.10
N SER A 341 5.35 9.52 -2.12
CA SER A 341 4.98 9.59 -0.70
C SER A 341 4.71 11.02 -0.23
N CYS A 342 5.36 12.01 -0.85
CA CYS A 342 5.34 13.41 -0.40
C CYS A 342 5.79 13.59 1.07
N CYS A 343 6.64 12.67 1.57
CA CYS A 343 7.31 12.82 2.85
C CYS A 343 8.52 13.76 2.73
N ILE A 344 8.98 14.26 3.88
CA ILE A 344 10.17 15.12 3.99
C ILE A 344 11.15 14.38 4.90
N TYR A 345 12.39 14.22 4.45
CA TYR A 345 13.48 13.63 5.22
C TYR A 345 14.51 14.74 5.54
N ASP A 346 15.80 14.40 5.66
CA ASP A 346 16.87 15.34 5.99
C ASP A 346 17.56 15.96 4.75
N GLY A 347 17.06 15.72 3.54
CA GLY A 347 17.62 16.24 2.28
C GLY A 347 17.40 17.72 1.98
N GLY A 348 16.60 18.43 2.80
CA GLY A 348 16.40 19.88 2.70
C GLY A 348 15.72 20.35 1.40
N ASP A 349 16.03 21.57 0.96
CA ASP A 349 15.44 22.15 -0.24
C ASP A 349 15.91 21.48 -1.55
N THR A 350 17.06 20.79 -1.54
CA THR A 350 17.53 20.01 -2.70
C THR A 350 16.63 18.79 -2.91
N GLU A 351 16.47 17.93 -1.90
CA GLU A 351 15.54 16.79 -1.97
C GLU A 351 14.12 17.24 -2.31
N LYS A 352 13.66 18.36 -1.75
CA LYS A 352 12.34 18.91 -2.07
C LYS A 352 12.18 19.20 -3.57
N LYS A 353 13.16 19.89 -4.19
CA LYS A 353 13.19 20.21 -5.63
C LYS A 353 13.27 18.94 -6.48
N ASP A 354 14.15 18.00 -6.14
CA ASP A 354 14.29 16.72 -6.83
C ASP A 354 12.97 15.95 -6.84
N MET A 355 12.34 15.85 -5.66
CA MET A 355 11.08 15.14 -5.50
C MET A 355 9.90 15.85 -6.17
N ASP A 356 9.91 17.18 -6.29
CA ASP A 356 8.92 17.92 -7.08
C ASP A 356 9.12 17.67 -8.59
N ALA A 357 10.36 17.67 -9.08
CA ALA A 357 10.67 17.32 -10.47
C ALA A 357 10.31 15.87 -10.81
N ALA A 358 10.59 14.93 -9.90
CA ALA A 358 10.18 13.52 -10.02
C ALA A 358 8.65 13.36 -9.99
N ARG A 359 7.95 14.11 -9.12
CA ARG A 359 6.48 14.15 -9.07
C ARG A 359 5.87 14.60 -10.40
N GLU A 360 6.44 15.63 -11.03
CA GLU A 360 5.93 16.16 -12.29
C GLU A 360 6.21 15.18 -13.46
N ARG A 361 7.45 14.68 -13.58
CA ARG A 361 7.81 13.63 -14.56
C ARG A 361 6.90 12.40 -14.48
N GLY A 362 6.69 11.88 -13.27
CA GLY A 362 5.99 10.62 -13.06
C GLY A 362 4.46 10.69 -13.10
N TRP A 363 3.87 11.83 -12.71
CA TRP A 363 2.41 11.92 -12.54
C TRP A 363 1.74 13.22 -13.05
N LYS A 364 2.45 14.06 -13.81
CA LYS A 364 1.91 15.19 -14.60
C LYS A 364 0.83 16.03 -13.89
N GLY A 365 1.24 16.96 -13.03
CA GLY A 365 0.36 17.85 -12.29
C GLY A 365 -0.53 17.20 -11.21
N LYS A 366 -0.52 15.87 -11.03
CA LYS A 366 -1.36 15.16 -10.03
C LYS A 366 -1.23 15.71 -8.61
N PHE A 367 -0.04 16.17 -8.25
CA PHE A 367 0.29 16.66 -6.91
C PHE A 367 0.11 18.18 -6.77
N THR A 368 0.11 18.93 -7.88
CA THR A 368 -0.03 20.40 -7.93
C THR A 368 -1.45 20.87 -8.26
N LYS A 369 -2.42 19.94 -8.48
CA LYS A 369 -3.83 20.29 -8.74
C LYS A 369 -4.40 21.24 -7.67
N ARG A 370 -5.07 22.31 -8.12
CA ARG A 370 -5.74 23.31 -7.25
C ARG A 370 -6.64 22.62 -6.22
N GLY A 371 -6.53 23.03 -4.95
CA GLY A 371 -7.28 22.47 -3.83
C GLY A 371 -6.65 21.22 -3.19
N ARG A 372 -5.58 20.64 -3.76
CA ARG A 372 -4.86 19.52 -3.15
C ARG A 372 -3.89 20.02 -2.07
N VAL A 373 -4.16 19.67 -0.81
CA VAL A 373 -3.27 19.99 0.32
C VAL A 373 -2.42 18.77 0.68
N ILE A 374 -1.10 18.91 0.57
CA ILE A 374 -0.12 17.91 1.02
C ILE A 374 0.27 18.22 2.47
N ARG A 375 0.21 17.23 3.37
CA ARG A 375 0.58 17.37 4.78
C ARG A 375 1.61 16.30 5.17
N PRO A 376 2.92 16.51 4.92
CA PRO A 376 3.96 15.48 5.07
C PRO A 376 3.98 14.83 6.45
N GLY A 377 3.85 15.63 7.52
CA GLY A 377 3.80 15.11 8.88
C GLY A 377 2.61 14.19 9.17
N ALA A 378 1.43 14.50 8.61
CA ALA A 378 0.27 13.60 8.69
C ALA A 378 0.46 12.32 7.87
N ILE A 379 1.19 12.38 6.75
CA ILE A 379 1.53 11.21 5.93
C ILE A 379 2.48 10.27 6.72
N ARG A 380 3.48 10.83 7.41
CA ARG A 380 4.40 10.09 8.29
C ARG A 380 3.67 9.42 9.44
N LEU A 381 2.84 10.15 10.19
CA LEU A 381 2.02 9.62 11.28
C LEU A 381 1.07 8.48 10.84
N ASN A 382 0.54 8.56 9.61
CA ASN A 382 -0.31 7.50 9.06
C ASN A 382 0.47 6.24 8.65
N GLY A 383 1.81 6.24 8.74
CA GLY A 383 2.69 5.14 8.34
C GLY A 383 2.88 5.02 6.83
N LYS A 384 2.61 6.09 6.06
CA LYS A 384 2.64 6.06 4.59
C LYS A 384 4.03 6.31 3.99
N CYS A 385 4.93 6.97 4.72
CA CYS A 385 6.32 7.14 4.26
C CYS A 385 7.03 5.78 4.06
N PRO A 386 7.88 5.67 3.03
CA PRO A 386 9.04 4.78 3.05
C PRO A 386 9.83 4.90 4.36
N LEU A 387 10.44 3.80 4.79
CA LEU A 387 11.48 3.83 5.81
C LEU A 387 12.81 4.09 5.13
N THR A 388 13.63 5.01 5.64
CA THR A 388 15.00 5.20 5.15
C THR A 388 15.86 3.98 5.52
N PRO A 389 16.99 3.70 4.82
CA PRO A 389 17.86 2.60 5.21
C PRO A 389 18.38 2.75 6.66
N LEU A 390 18.60 3.99 7.11
CA LEU A 390 18.87 4.32 8.51
C LEU A 390 17.76 3.84 9.48
N GLU A 391 16.50 4.14 9.17
CA GLU A 391 15.35 3.70 9.99
C GLU A 391 15.22 2.18 10.04
N VAL A 392 15.55 1.48 8.94
CA VAL A 392 15.61 0.02 8.89
C VAL A 392 16.74 -0.51 9.78
N GLY A 393 17.93 0.08 9.70
CA GLY A 393 19.07 -0.33 10.52
C GLY A 393 18.78 -0.13 12.02
N LEU A 394 18.27 1.03 12.41
CA LEU A 394 17.84 1.32 13.79
C LEU A 394 16.81 0.31 14.30
N MET A 395 15.79 0.00 13.49
CA MET A 395 14.78 -1.00 13.82
C MET A 395 15.42 -2.37 14.09
N LEU A 396 16.31 -2.84 13.20
CA LEU A 396 16.94 -4.16 13.31
C LEU A 396 17.89 -4.24 14.52
N ARG A 397 18.71 -3.21 14.76
CA ARG A 397 19.55 -3.11 15.97
C ARG A 397 18.71 -3.16 17.25
N GLY A 398 17.60 -2.40 17.28
CA GLY A 398 16.67 -2.45 18.41
C GLY A 398 15.96 -3.80 18.58
N MET A 399 15.74 -4.56 17.49
CA MET A 399 15.25 -5.93 17.53
C MET A 399 16.31 -6.94 18.02
N GLY A 400 17.57 -6.53 18.20
CA GLY A 400 18.66 -7.37 18.70
C GLY A 400 19.50 -8.05 17.61
N PHE A 401 19.37 -7.63 16.34
CA PHE A 401 20.34 -7.98 15.31
C PHE A 401 21.60 -7.12 15.45
N ASP A 402 22.74 -7.64 15.05
CA ASP A 402 24.07 -7.13 15.40
C ASP A 402 25.00 -6.98 14.17
N LYS A 403 26.29 -6.69 14.38
CA LYS A 403 27.24 -6.52 13.26
C LYS A 403 27.61 -7.85 12.58
N ALA A 404 27.48 -8.99 13.28
CA ALA A 404 27.73 -10.32 12.74
C ALA A 404 26.51 -10.94 12.01
N THR A 405 25.41 -10.19 11.91
CA THR A 405 24.22 -10.61 11.17
C THR A 405 24.41 -10.41 9.66
N SER A 406 24.45 -11.49 8.89
CA SER A 406 24.47 -11.44 7.41
C SER A 406 23.11 -11.00 6.87
N ILE A 407 23.09 -10.02 5.96
CA ILE A 407 21.85 -9.43 5.42
C ILE A 407 21.88 -9.41 3.89
N TYR A 408 20.85 -9.94 3.25
CA TYR A 408 20.57 -9.72 1.84
C TYR A 408 19.59 -8.55 1.66
N LEU A 409 19.91 -7.57 0.82
CA LEU A 409 19.06 -6.43 0.52
C LEU A 409 18.49 -6.51 -0.90
N ALA A 410 17.18 -6.73 -0.99
CA ALA A 410 16.40 -6.64 -2.21
C ALA A 410 15.78 -5.24 -2.35
N SER A 411 16.23 -4.47 -3.32
CA SER A 411 15.66 -3.16 -3.67
C SER A 411 15.86 -2.85 -5.15
N GLY A 412 15.07 -1.91 -5.68
CA GLY A 412 15.47 -1.17 -6.88
C GLY A 412 16.58 -0.16 -6.57
N LYS A 413 16.83 0.77 -7.51
CA LYS A 413 17.80 1.87 -7.30
C LYS A 413 17.32 2.80 -6.17
N ILE A 414 18.00 2.74 -5.03
CA ILE A 414 17.74 3.56 -3.85
C ILE A 414 18.00 5.04 -4.19
N TYR A 415 17.11 5.94 -3.75
CA TYR A 415 17.30 7.39 -3.89
C TYR A 415 18.49 7.85 -3.03
N ASP A 416 19.38 8.65 -3.61
CA ASP A 416 20.61 9.16 -2.98
C ASP A 416 21.33 8.05 -2.18
N SER A 417 21.68 6.96 -2.88
CA SER A 417 22.13 5.72 -2.28
C SER A 417 23.39 5.88 -1.44
N GLU A 418 24.35 6.70 -1.89
CA GLU A 418 25.59 6.98 -1.16
C GLU A 418 25.31 7.54 0.25
N ARG A 419 24.46 8.58 0.33
CA ARG A 419 24.05 9.18 1.60
C ARG A 419 23.23 8.22 2.45
N TYR A 420 22.16 7.66 1.87
CA TYR A 420 21.14 6.97 2.65
C TYR A 420 21.54 5.56 3.07
N MET A 421 22.40 4.85 2.31
CA MET A 421 22.88 3.51 2.68
C MET A 421 23.99 3.52 3.73
N LYS A 422 24.81 4.57 3.80
CA LYS A 422 25.97 4.63 4.69
C LYS A 422 25.65 4.22 6.15
N PRO A 423 24.61 4.73 6.83
CA PRO A 423 24.30 4.32 8.20
C PRO A 423 23.85 2.86 8.32
N LEU A 424 23.22 2.30 7.30
CA LEU A 424 22.79 0.89 7.31
C LEU A 424 24.02 -0.04 7.21
N LEU A 425 24.98 0.30 6.35
CA LEU A 425 26.25 -0.41 6.21
C LEU A 425 27.12 -0.30 7.48
N GLU A 426 27.15 0.87 8.13
CA GLU A 426 27.83 1.05 9.44
C GLU A 426 27.24 0.14 10.54
N MET A 427 25.93 -0.10 10.54
CA MET A 427 25.26 -0.97 11.51
C MET A 427 25.35 -2.47 11.17
N PHE A 428 25.49 -2.80 9.89
CA PHE A 428 25.48 -4.16 9.33
C PHE A 428 26.51 -4.28 8.19
N PRO A 429 27.81 -4.49 8.51
CA PRO A 429 28.87 -4.56 7.51
C PRO A 429 28.81 -5.83 6.63
N LEU A 430 28.10 -6.86 7.07
CA LEU A 430 27.84 -8.10 6.29
C LEU A 430 26.58 -7.99 5.42
N LEU A 431 26.15 -6.77 5.07
CA LEU A 431 25.07 -6.54 4.12
C LEU A 431 25.57 -6.78 2.69
N GLN A 432 24.74 -7.45 1.90
CA GLN A 432 24.99 -7.85 0.52
C GLN A 432 23.79 -7.53 -0.35
N THR A 433 24.03 -7.21 -1.63
CA THR A 433 23.00 -7.14 -2.68
C THR A 433 23.33 -8.17 -3.77
N LYS A 434 22.41 -8.43 -4.71
CA LYS A 434 22.72 -9.27 -5.88
C LYS A 434 23.94 -8.78 -6.66
N GLU A 435 24.11 -7.46 -6.77
CA GLU A 435 25.24 -6.80 -7.44
C GLU A 435 26.57 -6.95 -6.68
N MET A 436 26.54 -7.30 -5.39
CA MET A 436 27.74 -7.61 -4.60
C MET A 436 28.07 -9.11 -4.58
N LEU A 437 27.05 -9.97 -4.67
CA LEU A 437 27.21 -11.43 -4.59
C LEU A 437 27.49 -12.08 -5.94
N ALA A 438 27.08 -11.47 -7.04
CA ALA A 438 27.21 -12.00 -8.40
C ALA A 438 28.28 -11.23 -9.19
N SER A 439 28.99 -11.92 -10.08
CA SER A 439 29.87 -11.24 -11.02
C SER A 439 29.09 -10.39 -12.02
N SER A 440 29.76 -9.43 -12.65
CA SER A 440 29.20 -8.64 -13.75
C SER A 440 28.75 -9.52 -14.92
N GLU A 441 29.42 -10.63 -15.16
CA GLU A 441 29.13 -11.61 -16.22
C GLU A 441 27.89 -12.45 -15.88
N GLU A 442 27.77 -12.91 -14.63
CA GLU A 442 26.60 -13.64 -14.15
C GLU A 442 25.32 -12.80 -14.21
N LEU A 443 25.42 -11.49 -13.92
CA LEU A 443 24.27 -10.59 -13.97
C LEU A 443 23.94 -10.04 -15.35
N ALA A 444 24.89 -9.95 -16.28
CA ALA A 444 24.71 -9.32 -17.59
C ALA A 444 23.45 -9.78 -18.35
N PRO A 445 23.06 -11.07 -18.37
CA PRO A 445 21.83 -11.53 -19.04
C PRO A 445 20.53 -10.96 -18.44
N PHE A 446 20.57 -10.45 -17.21
CA PHE A 446 19.38 -10.05 -16.44
C PHE A 446 19.24 -8.55 -16.24
N GLN A 447 20.33 -7.78 -16.26
CA GLN A 447 20.36 -6.35 -15.84
C GLN A 447 19.30 -5.46 -16.50
N ASN A 448 18.96 -5.71 -17.77
CA ASN A 448 17.96 -4.93 -18.52
C ASN A 448 16.50 -5.40 -18.34
N TYR A 449 16.27 -6.46 -17.57
CA TYR A 449 14.96 -7.12 -17.41
C TYR A 449 14.48 -7.04 -15.96
N SER A 450 13.68 -6.01 -15.65
CA SER A 450 13.26 -5.70 -14.28
C SER A 450 12.52 -6.85 -13.56
N SER A 451 11.79 -7.68 -14.30
CA SER A 451 11.09 -8.85 -13.75
C SER A 451 12.04 -10.04 -13.52
N ARG A 452 13.07 -10.24 -14.35
CA ARG A 452 14.10 -11.27 -14.11
C ARG A 452 14.98 -10.92 -12.90
N MET A 453 15.41 -9.67 -12.80
CA MET A 453 16.16 -9.17 -11.62
C MET A 453 15.33 -9.32 -10.33
N ALA A 454 14.04 -9.00 -10.37
CA ALA A 454 13.13 -9.20 -9.24
C ALA A 454 12.87 -10.68 -8.92
N ALA A 455 13.04 -11.61 -9.87
CA ALA A 455 12.90 -13.04 -9.64
C ALA A 455 14.13 -13.63 -8.92
N ILE A 456 15.34 -13.16 -9.24
CA ILE A 456 16.57 -13.47 -8.47
C ILE A 456 16.41 -12.99 -7.02
N ASP A 457 16.02 -11.72 -6.82
CA ASP A 457 15.72 -11.17 -5.49
C ASP A 457 14.66 -11.99 -4.74
N TYR A 458 13.65 -12.50 -5.46
CA TYR A 458 12.60 -13.34 -4.88
C TYR A 458 13.16 -14.66 -4.33
N THR A 459 14.00 -15.37 -5.08
CA THR A 459 14.62 -16.64 -4.65
C THR A 459 15.50 -16.45 -3.41
N VAL A 460 16.36 -15.43 -3.39
CA VAL A 460 17.21 -15.17 -2.20
C VAL A 460 16.36 -14.74 -1.01
N CYS A 461 15.30 -13.95 -1.20
CA CYS A 461 14.40 -13.63 -0.10
C CYS A 461 13.55 -14.82 0.39
N LEU A 462 13.26 -15.80 -0.48
CA LEU A 462 12.46 -16.98 -0.16
C LEU A 462 13.19 -17.90 0.83
N HIS A 463 14.51 -18.05 0.67
CA HIS A 463 15.33 -18.99 1.45
C HIS A 463 16.04 -18.39 2.69
N SER A 464 15.80 -17.10 3.02
CA SER A 464 16.31 -16.50 4.26
C SER A 464 15.61 -17.05 5.52
N GLU A 465 16.25 -17.01 6.69
CA GLU A 465 15.58 -17.42 7.94
C GLU A 465 14.52 -16.38 8.34
N VAL A 466 14.82 -15.08 8.17
CA VAL A 466 13.91 -13.97 8.48
C VAL A 466 13.74 -13.06 7.26
N PHE A 467 12.49 -12.76 6.89
CA PHE A 467 12.18 -11.78 5.86
C PHE A 467 11.64 -10.47 6.48
N VAL A 468 12.23 -9.34 6.08
CA VAL A 468 11.85 -7.98 6.50
C VAL A 468 11.21 -7.26 5.33
N THR A 469 10.07 -6.62 5.53
CA THR A 469 9.41 -5.84 4.47
C THR A 469 9.02 -4.44 4.96
N THR A 470 9.58 -3.40 4.34
CA THR A 470 9.39 -2.01 4.78
C THR A 470 8.16 -1.34 4.18
N GLN A 471 7.63 -1.90 3.10
CA GLN A 471 6.43 -1.45 2.39
C GLN A 471 5.61 -2.64 1.90
N GLY A 472 4.28 -2.46 1.88
CA GLY A 472 3.39 -3.39 1.18
C GLY A 472 3.57 -3.34 -0.35
N GLY A 473 3.02 -4.33 -1.04
CA GLY A 473 3.11 -4.46 -2.49
C GLY A 473 3.04 -5.93 -2.91
N ASN A 474 3.08 -6.20 -4.21
CA ASN A 474 2.91 -7.57 -4.72
C ASN A 474 4.10 -8.50 -4.37
N PHE A 475 5.33 -7.99 -4.31
CA PHE A 475 6.50 -8.80 -3.95
C PHE A 475 6.37 -9.44 -2.55
N PRO A 476 6.23 -8.68 -1.44
CA PRO A 476 6.04 -9.30 -0.12
C PRO A 476 4.73 -10.09 -0.04
N HIS A 477 3.68 -9.66 -0.75
CA HIS A 477 2.39 -10.36 -0.76
C HIS A 477 2.51 -11.82 -1.24
N PHE A 478 3.29 -12.09 -2.29
CA PHE A 478 3.55 -13.45 -2.76
C PHE A 478 4.63 -14.17 -1.96
N LEU A 479 5.71 -13.46 -1.60
CA LEU A 479 6.83 -14.09 -0.89
C LEU A 479 6.40 -14.62 0.49
N LEU A 480 5.57 -13.88 1.22
CA LEU A 480 5.11 -14.27 2.55
C LEU A 480 4.31 -15.59 2.53
N GLY A 481 3.37 -15.75 1.59
CA GLY A 481 2.62 -17.00 1.48
C GLY A 481 3.47 -18.15 0.96
N HIS A 482 4.43 -17.90 0.05
CA HIS A 482 5.33 -18.94 -0.44
C HIS A 482 6.29 -19.43 0.65
N ARG A 483 6.84 -18.53 1.46
CA ARG A 483 7.61 -18.90 2.66
C ARG A 483 6.76 -19.76 3.61
N ARG A 484 5.52 -19.37 3.91
CA ARG A 484 4.61 -20.17 4.74
C ARG A 484 4.31 -21.55 4.13
N TYR A 485 4.15 -21.63 2.81
CA TYR A 485 3.90 -22.88 2.09
C TYR A 485 5.07 -23.87 2.22
N LEU A 486 6.31 -23.38 2.09
CA LEU A 486 7.52 -24.21 2.24
C LEU A 486 7.83 -24.56 3.72
N TYR A 487 7.58 -23.63 4.65
CA TYR A 487 7.99 -23.75 6.06
C TYR A 487 6.84 -24.12 7.01
N GLY A 488 6.03 -25.12 6.63
CA GLY A 488 5.11 -25.76 7.59
C GLY A 488 3.89 -24.92 8.01
N GLY A 489 3.51 -23.92 7.22
CA GLY A 489 2.43 -22.96 7.50
C GLY A 489 2.89 -21.69 8.22
N HIS A 490 4.15 -21.60 8.64
CA HIS A 490 4.71 -20.45 9.36
C HIS A 490 6.01 -19.95 8.70
N SER A 491 6.30 -18.65 8.76
CA SER A 491 7.66 -18.18 8.44
C SER A 491 7.95 -16.82 9.06
N ARG A 492 9.15 -16.69 9.65
CA ARG A 492 9.57 -15.49 10.38
C ARG A 492 9.57 -14.28 9.46
N THR A 493 8.74 -13.32 9.85
CA THR A 493 8.45 -12.12 9.08
C THR A 493 8.49 -10.90 9.99
N ILE A 494 9.19 -9.86 9.57
CA ILE A 494 9.17 -8.55 10.22
C ILE A 494 8.45 -7.58 9.29
N ARG A 495 7.24 -7.18 9.69
CA ARG A 495 6.43 -6.15 9.01
C ARG A 495 6.13 -5.04 10.02
N PRO A 496 6.95 -3.97 10.08
CA PRO A 496 6.87 -3.00 11.15
C PRO A 496 5.57 -2.20 11.16
N ASP A 497 5.10 -1.87 12.36
CA ASP A 497 4.08 -0.86 12.57
C ASP A 497 4.72 0.53 12.36
N LYS A 498 4.69 1.00 11.11
CA LYS A 498 5.26 2.29 10.72
C LYS A 498 4.65 3.49 11.46
N ARG A 499 3.46 3.37 12.05
CA ARG A 499 2.86 4.44 12.87
C ARG A 499 3.53 4.52 14.23
N LYS A 500 3.80 3.36 14.86
CA LYS A 500 4.61 3.28 16.08
C LYS A 500 6.06 3.69 15.82
N LEU A 501 6.66 3.27 14.69
CA LEU A 501 8.01 3.70 14.33
C LEU A 501 8.11 5.22 14.17
N ALA A 502 7.13 5.86 13.52
CA ALA A 502 7.11 7.32 13.39
C ALA A 502 7.20 8.03 14.76
N LEU A 503 6.40 7.60 15.75
CA LEU A 503 6.41 8.12 17.12
C LEU A 503 7.74 7.86 17.85
N ILE A 504 8.33 6.67 17.67
CA ILE A 504 9.57 6.27 18.35
C ILE A 504 10.78 7.01 17.75
N PHE A 505 10.85 7.11 16.42
CA PHE A 505 11.95 7.76 15.70
C PHE A 505 11.93 9.29 15.77
N ASP A 506 10.79 9.92 16.09
CA ASP A 506 10.71 11.36 16.41
C ASP A 506 11.02 11.67 17.90
N ASN A 507 11.33 10.65 18.71
CA ASN A 507 11.72 10.82 20.11
C ASN A 507 13.24 10.58 20.31
N PRO A 508 14.12 11.57 20.08
CA PRO A 508 15.54 11.45 20.37
C PRO A 508 15.86 11.31 21.87
N ASN A 509 14.87 11.34 22.76
CA ASN A 509 15.06 11.15 24.19
C ASN A 509 14.71 9.75 24.70
N ILE A 510 14.36 8.80 23.84
CA ILE A 510 14.25 7.39 24.23
C ILE A 510 15.64 6.82 24.57
N GLY A 511 15.77 6.13 25.71
CA GLY A 511 16.97 5.37 26.07
C GLY A 511 16.95 3.94 25.50
N LEU A 512 18.12 3.34 25.26
CA LEU A 512 18.26 2.08 24.52
C LEU A 512 17.37 0.95 25.06
N LYS A 513 17.29 0.77 26.39
CA LYS A 513 16.44 -0.25 27.03
C LYS A 513 14.96 -0.12 26.65
N SER A 514 14.43 1.10 26.58
CA SER A 514 13.03 1.33 26.19
C SER A 514 12.84 1.16 24.68
N PHE A 515 13.82 1.58 23.88
CA PHE A 515 13.85 1.40 22.43
C PHE A 515 13.85 -0.09 22.05
N LYS A 516 14.79 -0.88 22.57
CA LYS A 516 14.86 -2.35 22.36
C LYS A 516 13.55 -3.03 22.73
N ARG A 517 12.97 -2.72 23.90
CA ARG A 517 11.66 -3.26 24.32
C ARG A 517 10.54 -2.99 23.30
N GLN A 518 10.44 -1.77 22.76
CA GLN A 518 9.44 -1.45 21.73
C GLN A 518 9.67 -2.23 20.43
N MET A 519 10.94 -2.34 19.99
CA MET A 519 11.30 -3.08 18.78
C MET A 519 11.07 -4.60 18.93
N LEU A 520 11.44 -5.19 20.06
CA LEU A 520 11.21 -6.60 20.39
C LEU A 520 9.71 -6.92 20.43
N ASN A 521 8.88 -6.06 21.03
CA ASN A 521 7.42 -6.20 21.00
C ASN A 521 6.87 -6.14 19.56
N MET A 522 7.41 -5.28 18.70
CA MET A 522 7.03 -5.18 17.29
C MET A 522 7.44 -6.43 16.49
N ARG A 523 8.62 -7.01 16.79
CA ARG A 523 9.07 -8.28 16.21
C ARG A 523 8.14 -9.43 16.61
N ALA A 524 7.88 -9.59 17.91
CA ALA A 524 6.99 -10.64 18.43
C ALA A 524 5.57 -10.53 17.86
N HIS A 525 5.04 -9.30 17.73
CA HIS A 525 3.76 -9.07 17.05
C HIS A 525 3.82 -9.50 15.57
N SER A 526 4.91 -9.20 14.85
CA SER A 526 5.06 -9.60 13.44
C SER A 526 5.13 -11.13 13.28
N ASP A 527 5.86 -11.83 14.16
CA ASP A 527 5.95 -13.30 14.20
C ASP A 527 4.57 -13.93 14.46
N SER A 528 3.78 -13.37 15.39
CA SER A 528 2.40 -13.84 15.65
C SER A 528 1.47 -13.72 14.42
N LYS A 529 1.72 -12.75 13.54
CA LYS A 529 1.00 -12.60 12.26
C LYS A 529 1.46 -13.62 11.21
N GLY A 530 2.58 -14.30 11.43
CA GLY A 530 3.10 -15.41 10.63
C GLY A 530 2.16 -16.62 10.55
N ILE A 531 1.36 -16.85 11.60
CA ILE A 531 0.53 -18.05 11.84
C ILE A 531 -0.95 -17.82 11.42
N GLU A 532 -1.32 -16.61 10.99
CA GLU A 532 -2.70 -16.29 10.64
C GLU A 532 -3.23 -17.14 9.46
N ILE A 533 -4.45 -17.66 9.62
CA ILE A 533 -5.20 -18.40 8.59
C ILE A 533 -5.98 -17.39 7.71
N LYS A 534 -6.14 -17.71 6.43
CA LYS A 534 -6.87 -16.88 5.45
C LYS A 534 -8.32 -16.63 5.90
N ARG A 535 -8.75 -15.37 5.94
CA ARG A 535 -10.18 -14.99 6.05
C ARG A 535 -10.79 -14.83 4.64
N PRO A 536 -12.12 -14.81 4.48
CA PRO A 536 -12.75 -14.86 3.15
C PRO A 536 -12.18 -13.86 2.12
N ASN A 537 -11.96 -12.60 2.53
CA ASN A 537 -11.44 -11.53 1.68
C ASN A 537 -9.90 -11.39 1.69
N ASP A 538 -9.18 -12.15 2.52
CA ASP A 538 -7.71 -12.16 2.48
C ASP A 538 -7.23 -12.92 1.23
N SER A 539 -6.06 -12.55 0.71
CA SER A 539 -5.50 -13.23 -0.45
C SER A 539 -4.86 -14.56 -0.10
N ILE A 540 -5.21 -15.57 -0.88
CA ILE A 540 -4.60 -16.91 -0.85
C ILE A 540 -3.07 -16.89 -1.06
N TYR A 541 -2.55 -15.91 -1.81
CA TYR A 541 -1.11 -15.79 -2.11
C TYR A 541 -0.26 -15.33 -0.91
N SER A 542 -0.87 -14.69 0.10
CA SER A 542 -0.24 -14.37 1.39
C SER A 542 -0.61 -15.37 2.49
N PHE A 543 -1.80 -15.94 2.43
CA PHE A 543 -2.35 -16.84 3.45
C PHE A 543 -2.74 -18.16 2.77
N PRO A 544 -1.80 -19.12 2.61
CA PRO A 544 -2.06 -20.38 1.91
C PRO A 544 -2.90 -21.37 2.75
N CYS A 545 -2.97 -21.20 4.07
CA CYS A 545 -3.80 -22.04 4.93
C CYS A 545 -5.23 -21.50 5.02
N PRO A 546 -6.30 -22.34 4.87
CA PRO A 546 -6.26 -23.79 4.68
C PRO A 546 -6.37 -24.23 3.20
N ASP A 547 -6.58 -23.31 2.25
CA ASP A 547 -6.94 -23.66 0.87
C ASP A 547 -5.84 -24.41 0.07
N CYS A 548 -4.56 -24.18 0.40
CA CYS A 548 -3.40 -24.78 -0.26
C CYS A 548 -2.64 -25.80 0.61
N MET A 549 -3.03 -25.96 1.88
CA MET A 549 -2.27 -26.72 2.87
C MET A 549 -3.19 -27.45 3.84
N CYS A 550 -2.78 -28.65 4.27
CA CYS A 550 -3.53 -29.51 5.17
C CYS A 550 -2.73 -29.76 6.44
N ARG A 551 -3.41 -29.95 7.57
CA ARG A 551 -2.75 -30.38 8.81
C ARG A 551 -2.27 -31.83 8.68
N VAL A 552 -1.13 -32.13 9.29
CA VAL A 552 -0.68 -33.50 9.55
C VAL A 552 -1.55 -34.08 10.68
N ASN A 553 -2.42 -35.04 10.34
CA ASN A 553 -3.30 -35.68 11.32
C ASN A 553 -2.50 -36.49 12.36
N LYS A 554 -2.72 -36.21 13.65
CA LYS A 554 -2.38 -37.12 14.76
C LYS A 554 -3.42 -38.25 14.87
N THR A 555 -3.51 -39.16 13.89
CA THR A 555 -4.35 -40.36 13.99
C THR A 555 -3.81 -41.56 13.20
N LYS A 556 -2.95 -42.36 13.84
CA LYS A 556 -2.82 -43.82 13.62
C LYS A 556 -2.33 -44.52 14.90
N ASP A 557 -3.02 -44.29 16.03
CA ASP A 557 -2.78 -45.09 17.26
C ASP A 557 -3.97 -45.14 18.24
N SER A 558 -5.19 -45.01 17.72
CA SER A 558 -6.39 -45.50 18.42
C SER A 558 -6.80 -46.82 17.77
N LYS A 559 -6.30 -47.91 18.36
CA LYS A 559 -6.55 -49.28 17.92
C LYS A 559 -8.04 -49.60 17.84
N SER A 560 -8.34 -50.53 16.95
CA SER A 560 -9.43 -51.50 17.03
C SER A 560 -9.96 -51.73 18.46
N SER A 561 -11.12 -51.15 18.74
CA SER A 561 -12.04 -51.51 19.83
C SER A 561 -13.37 -50.85 19.47
N GLY A 562 -14.50 -51.55 19.44
CA GLY A 562 -14.79 -52.96 19.70
C GLY A 562 -16.30 -53.08 19.91
N THR A 563 -16.89 -54.20 19.48
CA THR A 563 -18.35 -54.43 19.29
C THR A 563 -19.02 -53.58 18.22
#